data_AF-A0A0N4YFS6-F1
#
_entry.id   AF-A0A0N4YFS6-F1
#
_cell.length_a   1.000
_cell.length_b   1.000
_cell.length_c   1.000
_cell.angle_alpha   90.00
_cell.angle_beta   90.00
_cell.angle_gamma   90.00
#
_symmetry.space_group_name_H-M   'P 1'
#
loop_
_entity.id
_entity.type
_entity.pdbx_description
1 polymer ?
#
loop_
_entity_poly.entity_id
_entity_poly.type
_entity_poly.pdbx_seq_one_letter_code
_entity_poly.pdbx_strand_id
1 'polypeptide(L)'
;MSKQLASHKRLITIYCNKLEKVVASFKEDKLDALKTSESDRTPGFEKECRKKLQEGLGALEECSSRIEQAWQKYAEAYDQQDEQTETEKEDYNAYSEKAEKALSTAFDYTVNLQGKLKTLPPRSSGVPEFTSQARRAELPTLPVPVFSGKVWDWDNFWILFYTNVHSQALPPIIKF
;
A
#
# COMPACT_ATOMS: atom_id res chain seq x y z
N MET A 1 31.30 2.28 -22.96
CA MET A 1 30.73 3.15 -21.91
C MET A 1 29.62 4.08 -22.42
N SER A 2 29.78 4.83 -23.52
CA SER A 2 28.74 5.76 -24.02
C SER A 2 27.34 5.15 -24.24
N LYS A 3 27.26 3.93 -24.80
CA LYS A 3 25.99 3.20 -24.99
C LYS A 3 25.31 2.82 -23.66
N GLN A 4 26.10 2.61 -22.60
CA GLN A 4 25.62 2.25 -21.27
C GLN A 4 25.04 3.48 -20.56
N LEU A 5 25.71 4.63 -20.62
CA LEU A 5 25.18 5.90 -20.10
C LEU A 5 23.87 6.29 -20.80
N ALA A 6 23.81 6.17 -22.13
CA ALA A 6 22.58 6.41 -22.89
C ALA A 6 21.44 5.46 -22.48
N SER A 7 21.75 4.20 -22.15
CA SER A 7 20.76 3.24 -21.66
C SER A 7 20.20 3.65 -20.30
N HIS A 8 21.05 4.04 -19.35
CA HIS A 8 20.62 4.49 -18.03
C HIS A 8 19.77 5.76 -18.10
N LYS A 9 20.20 6.76 -18.89
CA LYS A 9 19.40 7.98 -19.20
C LYS A 9 17.99 7.63 -19.68
N ARG A 10 17.88 6.66 -20.59
CA ARG A 10 16.59 6.20 -21.12
C ARG A 10 15.74 5.53 -20.04
N LEU A 11 16.34 4.70 -19.19
CA LEU A 11 15.63 4.04 -18.08
C LEU A 11 15.10 5.05 -17.06
N ILE A 12 15.93 6.01 -16.63
CA ILE A 12 15.51 7.10 -15.73
C ILE A 12 14.30 7.82 -16.33
N THR A 13 14.38 8.21 -17.61
CA THR A 13 13.25 8.88 -18.29
C THR A 13 11.99 8.02 -18.32
N ILE A 14 12.10 6.73 -18.63
CA ILE A 14 10.93 5.84 -18.67
C ILE A 14 10.27 5.75 -17.29
N TYR A 15 11.05 5.58 -16.23
CA TYR A 15 10.51 5.43 -14.88
C TYR A 15 9.96 6.75 -14.32
N CYS A 16 10.62 7.88 -14.53
CA CYS A 16 10.07 9.20 -14.19
C CYS A 16 8.72 9.43 -14.90
N ASN A 17 8.64 9.18 -16.20
CA ASN A 17 7.39 9.35 -16.95
C ASN A 17 6.30 8.39 -16.45
N LYS A 18 6.66 7.18 -16.03
CA LYS A 18 5.71 6.23 -15.46
C LYS A 18 5.19 6.70 -14.10
N LEU A 19 6.08 7.21 -13.24
CA LEU A 19 5.72 7.80 -11.97
C LEU A 19 4.77 8.99 -12.15
N GLU A 20 5.07 9.90 -13.09
CA GLU A 20 4.20 11.04 -13.42
C GLU A 20 2.79 10.60 -13.82
N LYS A 21 2.66 9.51 -14.59
CA LYS A 21 1.35 8.93 -14.95
C LYS A 21 0.62 8.37 -13.74
N VAL A 22 1.33 7.70 -12.83
CA VAL A 22 0.75 7.19 -11.58
C VAL A 22 0.24 8.35 -10.73
N VAL A 23 1.05 9.39 -10.56
CA VAL A 23 0.65 10.62 -9.86
C VAL A 23 -0.55 11.30 -10.54
N ALA A 24 -0.59 11.36 -11.87
CA ALA A 24 -1.73 11.92 -12.61
C ALA A 24 -3.03 11.14 -12.35
N SER A 25 -2.97 9.80 -12.33
CA SER A 25 -4.14 8.97 -12.03
C SER A 25 -4.71 9.23 -10.63
N PHE A 26 -3.87 9.54 -9.64
CA PHE A 26 -4.36 9.89 -8.29
C PHE A 26 -5.09 11.23 -8.24
N LYS A 27 -4.61 12.21 -9.01
CA LYS A 27 -5.26 13.51 -9.16
C LYS A 27 -6.61 13.37 -9.85
N GLU A 28 -6.67 12.57 -10.92
CA GLU A 28 -7.91 12.29 -11.67
C GLU A 28 -8.95 11.57 -10.79
N ASP A 29 -8.53 10.53 -10.06
CA ASP A 29 -9.40 9.77 -9.15
C ASP A 29 -9.79 10.57 -7.88
N LYS A 30 -9.31 11.82 -7.75
CA LYS A 30 -9.51 12.70 -6.57
C LYS A 30 -9.17 12.01 -5.26
N LEU A 31 -8.25 11.03 -5.28
CA LEU A 31 -7.82 10.32 -4.07
C LEU A 31 -7.18 11.32 -3.08
N ASP A 32 -6.50 12.33 -3.61
CA ASP A 32 -5.92 13.47 -2.90
C ASP A 32 -6.98 14.35 -2.21
N ALA A 33 -8.20 14.38 -2.75
CA ALA A 33 -9.30 15.27 -2.35
C ALA A 33 -10.48 14.54 -1.69
N LEU A 34 -10.36 13.23 -1.39
CA LEU A 34 -11.29 12.49 -0.53
C LEU A 34 -11.43 13.22 0.82
N LYS A 35 -12.39 14.14 0.89
CA LYS A 35 -12.88 14.70 2.13
C LYS A 35 -13.82 13.67 2.72
N THR A 36 -13.68 13.44 4.02
CA THR A 36 -14.55 12.66 4.89
C THR A 36 -15.95 13.30 4.94
N SER A 37 -16.66 13.35 3.82
CA SER A 37 -18.08 13.71 3.79
C SER A 37 -18.83 12.47 4.24
N GLU A 38 -19.48 12.55 5.40
CA GLU A 38 -20.21 11.44 6.02
C GLU A 38 -21.42 10.95 5.19
N SER A 39 -21.78 11.67 4.13
CA SER A 39 -23.06 11.50 3.42
C SER A 39 -23.12 10.32 2.43
N ASP A 40 -22.01 9.71 2.03
CA ASP A 40 -21.99 8.68 0.95
C ASP A 40 -21.32 7.34 1.35
N ARG A 41 -21.10 7.10 2.65
CA ARG A 41 -20.36 5.92 3.15
C ARG A 41 -21.14 4.63 3.02
N THR A 42 -21.11 4.03 1.84
CA THR A 42 -21.41 2.61 1.68
C THR A 42 -20.14 1.81 2.06
N PRO A 43 -20.20 0.76 2.90
CA PRO A 43 -19.03 -0.04 3.29
C PRO A 43 -18.20 -0.58 2.10
N GLY A 44 -18.84 -0.78 0.95
CA GLY A 44 -18.17 -1.16 -0.30
C GLY A 44 -17.29 -0.07 -0.90
N PHE A 45 -17.70 1.20 -0.78
CA PHE A 45 -16.95 2.34 -1.31
C PHE A 45 -15.63 2.55 -0.54
N GLU A 46 -15.66 2.51 0.79
CA GLU A 46 -14.45 2.66 1.62
C GLU A 46 -13.44 1.53 1.38
N LYS A 47 -13.93 0.30 1.18
CA LYS A 47 -13.08 -0.86 0.85
C LYS A 47 -12.39 -0.68 -0.49
N GLU A 48 -13.12 -0.23 -1.50
CA GLU A 48 -12.57 0.03 -2.83
C GLU A 48 -11.58 1.20 -2.82
N CYS A 49 -11.90 2.30 -2.14
CA CYS A 49 -10.97 3.42 -1.95
C CYS A 49 -9.68 2.98 -1.26
N ARG A 50 -9.79 2.18 -0.19
CA ARG A 50 -8.63 1.65 0.53
C ARG A 50 -7.76 0.79 -0.38
N LYS A 51 -8.38 -0.09 -1.18
CA LYS A 51 -7.68 -0.96 -2.13
C LYS A 51 -6.92 -0.12 -3.16
N LYS A 52 -7.57 0.86 -3.78
CA LYS A 52 -6.94 1.77 -4.75
C LYS A 52 -5.78 2.58 -4.14
N LEU A 53 -5.93 3.06 -2.91
CA LEU A 53 -4.84 3.76 -2.20
C LEU A 53 -3.63 2.84 -1.97
N GLN A 54 -3.86 1.58 -1.61
CA GLN A 54 -2.78 0.60 -1.40
C GLN A 54 -2.09 0.20 -2.70
N GLU A 55 -2.86 -0.04 -3.77
CA GLU A 55 -2.31 -0.31 -5.10
C GLU A 55 -1.49 0.88 -5.60
N GLY A 56 -1.99 2.10 -5.37
CA GLY A 56 -1.29 3.34 -5.70
C GLY A 56 0.02 3.51 -4.96
N LEU A 57 0.03 3.26 -3.64
CA LEU A 57 1.23 3.25 -2.81
C LEU A 57 2.27 2.25 -3.33
N GLY A 58 1.86 1.02 -3.61
CA GLY A 58 2.76 0.00 -4.16
C GLY A 58 3.34 0.40 -5.53
N ALA A 59 2.53 1.04 -6.39
CA ALA A 59 3.00 1.53 -7.68
C ALA A 59 4.01 2.69 -7.55
N LEU A 60 3.79 3.61 -6.59
CA LEU A 60 4.71 4.69 -6.23
C LEU A 60 6.04 4.13 -5.74
N GLU A 61 6.01 3.22 -4.76
CA GLU A 61 7.20 2.60 -4.17
C GLU A 61 8.03 1.84 -5.22
N GLU A 62 7.38 1.05 -6.08
CA GLU A 62 8.06 0.34 -7.16
C GLU A 62 8.69 1.32 -8.16
N CYS A 63 7.98 2.37 -8.58
CA CYS A 63 8.54 3.34 -9.51
C CYS A 63 9.72 4.10 -8.90
N SER A 64 9.63 4.52 -7.62
CA SER A 64 10.73 5.16 -6.90
C SER A 64 11.95 4.27 -6.83
N SER A 65 11.79 3.01 -6.42
CA SER A 65 12.91 2.06 -6.36
C SER A 65 13.57 1.84 -7.72
N ARG A 66 12.80 1.80 -8.81
CA ARG A 66 13.34 1.69 -10.17
C ARG A 66 14.11 2.94 -10.61
N ILE A 67 13.65 4.13 -10.23
CA ILE A 67 14.36 5.39 -10.49
C ILE A 67 15.69 5.39 -9.72
N GLU A 68 15.67 5.08 -8.42
CA GLU A 68 16.87 5.00 -7.58
C GLU A 68 17.89 4.00 -8.14
N GLN A 69 17.47 2.79 -8.49
CA GLN A 69 18.35 1.78 -9.07
C GLN A 69 18.95 2.22 -10.42
N ALA A 70 18.15 2.86 -11.28
CA ALA A 70 18.63 3.33 -12.57
C ALA A 70 19.60 4.51 -12.41
N TRP A 71 19.33 5.40 -11.44
CA TRP A 71 20.17 6.54 -11.13
C TRP A 71 21.49 6.12 -10.48
N GLN A 72 21.47 5.19 -9.53
CA GLN A 72 22.67 4.64 -8.93
C GLN A 72 23.58 3.99 -9.98
N LYS A 73 23.02 3.16 -10.87
CA LYS A 73 23.80 2.55 -11.97
C LYS A 73 24.33 3.58 -12.96
N TYR A 74 23.63 4.71 -13.13
CA TYR A 74 24.10 5.81 -13.95
C TYR A 74 25.29 6.50 -13.29
N ALA A 75 25.22 6.79 -11.99
CA ALA A 75 26.31 7.36 -11.19
C ALA A 75 27.54 6.45 -11.19
N GLU A 76 27.36 5.15 -10.91
CA GLU A 76 28.45 4.18 -10.94
C GLU A 76 29.14 4.11 -12.31
N ALA A 77 28.37 4.13 -13.41
CA ALA A 77 28.92 4.12 -14.76
C ALA A 77 29.58 5.46 -15.14
N TYR A 78 29.15 6.56 -14.54
CA TYR A 78 29.70 7.91 -14.73
C TYR A 78 31.02 8.08 -13.98
N ASP A 79 31.10 7.59 -12.74
CA ASP A 79 32.31 7.62 -11.89
C ASP A 79 33.42 6.70 -12.43
N GLN A 80 33.06 5.66 -13.20
CA GLN A 80 34.01 4.77 -13.86
C GLN A 80 34.71 5.37 -15.09
N GLN A 81 34.34 6.58 -15.52
CA GLN A 81 35.09 7.28 -16.58
C GLN A 81 36.26 8.06 -15.98
N ASP A 82 37.46 7.87 -16.55
CA ASP A 82 38.67 8.59 -16.14
C ASP A 82 38.59 10.11 -16.42
N GLU A 83 37.89 10.51 -17.49
CA GLU A 83 37.61 11.91 -17.84
C GLU A 83 36.18 12.05 -18.38
N GLN A 84 35.42 12.99 -17.82
CA GLN A 84 34.08 13.35 -18.28
C GLN A 84 34.12 14.66 -19.07
N THR A 85 33.51 14.64 -20.24
CA THR A 85 33.31 15.86 -21.04
C THR A 85 32.33 16.80 -20.33
N GLU A 86 32.41 18.10 -20.63
CA GLU A 86 31.48 19.09 -20.05
C GLU A 86 30.01 18.74 -20.36
N THR A 87 29.74 18.26 -21.58
CA THR A 87 28.41 17.77 -21.97
C THR A 87 27.94 16.57 -21.14
N GLU A 88 28.84 15.64 -20.78
CA GLU A 88 28.48 14.52 -19.91
C GLU A 88 28.19 14.97 -18.48
N LYS A 89 28.90 15.98 -17.96
CA LYS A 89 28.60 16.62 -16.66
C LYS A 89 27.24 17.30 -16.65
N GLU A 90 26.97 18.12 -17.67
CA GLU A 90 25.67 18.78 -17.83
C GLU A 90 24.53 17.76 -17.91
N ASP A 91 24.70 16.72 -18.73
CA ASP A 91 23.74 15.62 -18.81
C ASP A 91 23.57 14.92 -17.46
N TYR A 92 24.65 14.61 -16.75
CA TYR A 92 24.56 13.96 -15.44
C TYR A 92 23.74 14.79 -14.45
N ASN A 93 24.01 16.09 -14.37
CA ASN A 93 23.29 17.02 -13.51
C ASN A 93 21.80 17.09 -13.90
N ALA A 94 21.48 17.21 -15.19
CA ALA A 94 20.10 17.29 -15.67
C ALA A 94 19.29 16.03 -15.36
N TYR A 95 19.89 14.84 -15.54
CA TYR A 95 19.22 13.57 -15.22
C TYR A 95 19.11 13.33 -13.71
N SER A 96 20.08 13.80 -12.92
CA SER A 96 20.02 13.75 -11.46
C SER A 96 18.92 14.64 -10.91
N GLU A 97 18.84 15.91 -11.35
CA GLU A 97 17.77 16.82 -10.96
C GLU A 97 16.38 16.27 -11.34
N LYS A 98 16.28 15.65 -12.52
CA LYS A 98 15.05 14.98 -12.96
C LYS A 98 14.66 13.80 -12.05
N ALA A 99 15.61 12.96 -11.67
CA ALA A 99 15.39 11.83 -10.77
C ALA A 99 14.99 12.30 -9.36
N GLU A 100 15.72 13.26 -8.80
CA GLU A 100 15.46 13.85 -7.49
C GLU A 100 14.08 14.50 -7.42
N LYS A 101 13.70 15.29 -8.43
CA LYS A 101 12.38 15.91 -8.50
C LYS A 101 11.25 14.87 -8.55
N ALA A 102 11.46 13.81 -9.32
CA ALA A 102 10.52 12.69 -9.40
C ALA A 102 10.38 11.98 -8.04
N LEU A 103 11.49 11.64 -7.40
CA LEU A 103 11.52 10.97 -6.09
C LEU A 103 10.92 11.84 -4.97
N SER A 104 11.21 13.13 -4.95
CA SER A 104 10.62 14.09 -4.02
C SER A 104 9.10 14.14 -4.18
N THR A 105 8.62 14.23 -5.43
CA THR A 105 7.18 14.16 -5.73
C THR A 105 6.57 12.84 -5.24
N ALA A 106 7.23 11.71 -5.50
CA ALA A 106 6.76 10.40 -5.05
C ALA A 106 6.65 10.32 -3.53
N PHE A 107 7.63 10.88 -2.82
CA PHE A 107 7.67 10.90 -1.37
C PHE A 107 6.50 11.71 -0.79
N ASP A 108 6.27 12.93 -1.29
CA ASP A 108 5.15 13.78 -0.85
C ASP A 108 3.80 13.07 -1.01
N TYR A 109 3.61 12.41 -2.15
CA TYR A 109 2.41 11.61 -2.41
C TYR A 109 2.30 10.41 -1.47
N THR A 110 3.39 9.69 -1.25
CA THR A 110 3.42 8.53 -0.33
C THR A 110 3.00 8.93 1.08
N VAL A 111 3.56 10.03 1.61
CA VAL A 111 3.20 10.56 2.94
C VAL A 111 1.71 10.94 3.00
N ASN A 112 1.20 11.60 1.97
CA ASN A 112 -0.21 11.99 1.90
C ASN A 112 -1.16 10.77 1.89
N LEU A 113 -0.88 9.79 1.03
CA LEU A 113 -1.69 8.58 0.88
C LEU A 113 -1.66 7.73 2.16
N GLN A 114 -0.50 7.59 2.81
CA GLN A 114 -0.39 6.92 4.10
C GLN A 114 -1.19 7.65 5.18
N GLY A 115 -1.17 8.98 5.20
CA GLY A 115 -2.01 9.79 6.09
C GLY A 115 -3.50 9.47 5.92
N LYS A 116 -3.97 9.42 4.68
CA LYS A 116 -5.37 9.06 4.34
C LYS A 116 -5.73 7.63 4.71
N LEU A 117 -4.80 6.69 4.53
CA LEU A 117 -5.03 5.29 4.88
C LEU A 117 -5.30 5.10 6.38
N LYS A 118 -4.64 5.92 7.22
CA LYS A 118 -4.78 5.94 8.68
C LYS A 118 -6.07 6.60 9.15
N THR A 119 -6.61 7.58 8.41
CA THR A 119 -7.88 8.24 8.76
C THR A 119 -9.10 7.42 8.36
N LEU A 120 -8.97 6.50 7.40
CA LEU A 120 -10.02 5.54 7.07
C LEU A 120 -10.20 4.54 8.22
N PRO A 121 -11.44 4.28 8.70
CA PRO A 121 -11.69 3.41 9.85
C PRO A 121 -11.07 2.04 9.63
N PRO A 122 -10.37 1.46 10.64
CA PRO A 122 -9.75 0.15 10.52
C PRO A 122 -10.78 -0.86 10.04
N ARG A 123 -10.34 -1.91 9.34
CA ARG A 123 -11.21 -3.02 8.92
C ARG A 123 -12.08 -3.41 10.12
N SER A 124 -13.34 -3.02 10.12
CA SER A 124 -14.34 -3.68 10.91
C SER A 124 -14.46 -5.06 10.29
N SER A 125 -13.63 -6.00 10.75
CA SER A 125 -14.02 -7.39 10.78
C SER A 125 -15.40 -7.38 11.44
N GLY A 126 -16.43 -7.65 10.63
CA GLY A 126 -17.81 -7.31 10.93
C GLY A 126 -18.20 -7.56 12.37
N VAL A 127 -18.39 -6.48 13.11
CA VAL A 127 -19.26 -6.48 14.28
C VAL A 127 -20.42 -5.58 13.85
N PRO A 128 -21.63 -6.11 13.64
CA PRO A 128 -22.78 -5.26 13.44
C PRO A 128 -23.01 -4.53 14.77
N GLU A 129 -22.86 -3.21 14.75
CA GLU A 129 -23.21 -2.34 15.84
C GLU A 129 -24.74 -2.27 15.92
N PHE A 130 -25.35 -3.28 16.55
CA PHE A 130 -26.75 -3.26 16.90
C PHE A 130 -26.88 -2.49 18.21
N THR A 131 -27.16 -1.20 18.13
CA THR A 131 -27.61 -0.41 19.27
C THR A 131 -28.97 -0.96 19.71
N SER A 132 -28.97 -1.82 20.72
CA SER A 132 -30.15 -2.14 21.51
C SER A 132 -29.70 -2.51 22.90
N GLN A 133 -30.23 -1.79 23.90
CA GLN A 133 -30.15 -2.13 25.31
C GLN A 133 -30.83 -3.50 25.54
N ALA A 134 -30.13 -4.58 25.22
CA ALA A 134 -30.44 -5.92 25.68
C ALA A 134 -29.48 -6.23 26.83
N ARG A 135 -30.04 -6.63 27.97
CA ARG A 135 -29.29 -6.98 29.19
C ARG A 135 -28.10 -7.85 28.81
N ARG A 136 -26.90 -7.44 29.23
CA ARG A 136 -25.63 -8.16 29.04
C ARG A 136 -25.81 -9.61 29.49
N ALA A 137 -26.08 -10.50 28.55
CA ALA A 137 -25.80 -11.91 28.74
C ALA A 137 -24.27 -12.01 28.68
N GLU A 138 -23.64 -12.31 29.81
CA GLU A 138 -22.21 -12.60 29.81
C GLU A 138 -22.00 -13.86 28.96
N LEU A 139 -21.41 -13.65 27.78
CA LEU A 139 -21.07 -14.74 26.88
C LEU A 139 -20.03 -15.61 27.59
N PRO A 140 -20.17 -16.95 27.55
CA PRO A 140 -19.14 -17.84 28.07
C PRO A 140 -17.80 -17.49 27.43
N THR A 141 -16.79 -17.18 28.24
CA THR A 141 -15.45 -16.91 27.74
C THR A 141 -14.86 -18.21 27.23
N LEU A 142 -14.93 -18.41 25.91
CA LEU A 142 -14.26 -19.53 25.26
C LEU A 142 -12.75 -19.25 25.24
N PRO A 143 -11.91 -20.20 25.69
CA PRO A 143 -10.47 -20.04 25.58
C PRO A 143 -10.10 -20.03 24.09
N VAL A 144 -9.54 -18.91 23.62
CA VAL A 144 -9.04 -18.79 22.25
C VAL A 144 -7.82 -19.72 22.12
N PRO A 145 -7.85 -20.72 21.23
CA PRO A 145 -6.70 -21.60 21.03
C PRO A 145 -5.52 -20.78 20.52
N VAL A 146 -4.39 -20.85 21.22
CA VAL A 146 -3.16 -20.18 20.81
C VAL A 146 -2.53 -21.01 19.69
N PHE A 147 -2.66 -20.56 18.44
CA PHE A 147 -2.01 -21.21 17.32
C PHE A 147 -0.58 -20.66 17.16
N SER A 148 0.42 -21.52 17.33
CA SER A 148 1.82 -21.13 17.28
C SER A 148 2.35 -20.90 15.85
N GLY A 149 1.56 -21.22 14.82
CA GLY A 149 1.97 -21.19 13.41
C GLY A 149 2.66 -22.46 12.93
N LYS A 150 2.88 -23.46 13.79
CA LYS A 150 3.48 -24.76 13.41
C LYS A 150 2.43 -25.64 12.74
N VAL A 151 2.78 -26.23 11.59
CA VAL A 151 1.89 -27.08 10.79
C VAL A 151 1.39 -28.31 11.57
N TRP A 152 2.18 -28.85 12.50
CA TRP A 152 1.80 -29.99 13.35
C TRP A 152 0.80 -29.63 14.47
N ASP A 153 0.61 -28.35 14.79
CA ASP A 153 -0.38 -27.90 15.78
C ASP A 153 -1.79 -27.75 15.16
N TRP A 154 -1.91 -27.96 13.84
CA TRP A 154 -3.16 -27.79 13.09
C TRP A 154 -4.26 -28.73 13.56
N ASP A 155 -3.95 -30.00 13.84
CA ASP A 155 -4.96 -30.98 14.25
C ASP A 155 -5.57 -30.62 15.61
N ASN A 156 -4.74 -30.17 16.56
CA ASN A 156 -5.21 -29.69 17.86
C ASN A 156 -6.07 -28.43 17.74
N PHE A 157 -5.65 -27.47 16.88
CA PHE A 157 -6.46 -26.29 16.59
C PHE A 157 -7.80 -26.66 15.96
N TRP A 158 -7.80 -27.54 14.97
CA TRP A 158 -9.00 -27.94 14.23
C TRP A 158 -10.00 -28.66 15.14
N ILE A 159 -9.55 -29.54 16.04
CA ILE A 159 -10.41 -30.20 17.04
C ILE A 159 -11.06 -29.15 17.96
N LEU A 160 -10.27 -28.22 18.51
CA LEU A 160 -10.80 -27.18 19.40
C LEU A 160 -11.80 -26.26 18.69
N PHE A 161 -11.50 -25.86 17.46
CA PHE A 161 -12.41 -25.05 16.65
C PHE A 161 -13.70 -25.82 16.33
N TYR A 162 -13.59 -27.07 15.88
CA TYR A 162 -14.74 -27.89 15.53
C TYR A 162 -15.69 -28.06 16.72
N THR A 163 -15.17 -28.42 17.90
CA THR A 163 -15.98 -28.65 19.09
C THR A 163 -16.61 -27.37 19.65
N ASN A 164 -15.89 -26.24 19.61
CA ASN A 164 -16.33 -25.01 20.27
C ASN A 164 -17.08 -24.05 19.34
N VAL A 165 -16.95 -24.19 18.03
CA VAL A 165 -17.59 -23.28 17.06
C VAL A 165 -18.53 -24.03 16.13
N HIS A 166 -18.15 -25.21 15.64
CA HIS A 166 -18.87 -25.87 14.55
C HIS A 166 -19.92 -26.88 15.03
N SER A 167 -19.66 -27.62 16.10
CA SER A 167 -20.58 -28.65 16.63
C SER A 167 -21.59 -28.12 17.63
N GLN A 168 -21.54 -26.83 17.99
CA GLN A 168 -22.52 -26.26 18.92
C GLN A 168 -23.86 -26.09 18.20
N ALA A 169 -24.91 -26.66 18.79
CA ALA A 169 -26.27 -26.50 18.28
C ALA A 169 -26.68 -25.02 18.37
N LEU A 170 -27.13 -24.44 17.25
CA LEU A 170 -27.59 -23.07 17.23
C LEU A 170 -28.82 -22.92 18.14
N PRO A 171 -28.86 -21.89 19.02
CA PRO A 171 -30.04 -21.64 19.83
C PRO A 171 -31.27 -21.39 18.94
N PRO A 172 -32.46 -21.82 19.37
CA PRO A 172 -33.68 -21.57 18.63
C PRO A 172 -33.90 -20.05 18.46
N ILE A 173 -34.10 -19.62 17.21
CA ILE A 173 -34.32 -18.23 16.86
C ILE A 173 -35.67 -17.78 17.46
N ILE A 174 -35.62 -16.88 18.44
CA ILE A 174 -36.80 -16.20 18.95
C ILE A 174 -37.13 -15.09 17.95
N LYS A 175 -38.22 -15.26 17.19
CA LYS A 175 -38.77 -14.20 16.33
C LYS A 175 -39.63 -13.28 17.18
N PHE A 176 -39.34 -11.99 17.16
CA PHE A 176 -40.21 -10.93 17.68
C PHE A 176 -41.00 -10.30 16.55
#